data_AF-A0A2D9D7N3-F1
#
_entry.id   AF-A0A2D9D7N3-F1
#
_cell.length_a   1.000
_cell.length_b   1.000
_cell.length_c   1.000
_cell.angle_alpha   90.00
_cell.angle_beta   90.00
_cell.angle_gamma   90.00
#
_symmetry.space_group_name_H-M   'P 1'
#
loop_
_entity.id
_entity.type
_entity.pdbx_description
1 polymer ?
#
loop_
_entity_poly.entity_id
_entity_poly.type
_entity_poly.pdbx_seq_one_letter_code
_entity_poly.pdbx_strand_id
1 'polypeptide(L)'
;MRKTLLFIGFLGMTLIAHSQVIFAVQSPSSIAGNYEFTWAPPSGGWGTPDFNIPGTFVEDTLMFVDDGTTGTNPQGNPMSAEGCNPLVNDLTGKIAVIYRNTCEFGTKAMNAQ
;
A
#
# COMPACT_ATOMS: atom_id res chain seq x y z
N MET A 1 -38.42 19.80 -19.52
CA MET A 1 -37.20 19.67 -20.35
C MET A 1 -35.92 19.88 -19.54
N ARG A 2 -35.65 21.07 -18.97
CA ARG A 2 -34.40 21.33 -18.21
C ARG A 2 -34.19 20.43 -16.98
N LYS A 3 -35.26 20.12 -16.24
CA LYS A 3 -35.22 19.21 -15.07
C LYS A 3 -35.03 17.73 -15.45
N THR A 4 -35.59 17.32 -16.60
CA THR A 4 -35.49 15.96 -17.13
C THR A 4 -34.10 15.67 -17.67
N LEU A 5 -33.47 16.65 -18.32
CA LEU A 5 -32.07 16.58 -18.78
C LEU A 5 -31.08 16.49 -17.61
N LEU A 6 -31.31 17.23 -16.52
CA LEU A 6 -30.48 17.15 -15.31
C LEU A 6 -30.59 15.78 -14.63
N PHE A 7 -31.79 15.20 -14.59
CA PHE A 7 -32.00 13.86 -14.01
C PHE A 7 -31.34 12.75 -14.84
N ILE A 8 -31.43 12.81 -16.17
CA ILE A 8 -30.78 11.84 -17.07
C ILE A 8 -29.25 11.99 -17.03
N GLY A 9 -28.74 13.23 -16.94
CA GLY A 9 -27.31 13.50 -16.77
C GLY A 9 -26.75 12.94 -15.47
N PHE A 10 -27.50 13.06 -14.37
CA PHE A 10 -27.10 12.51 -13.07
C PHE A 10 -27.13 10.96 -13.06
N LEU A 11 -28.11 10.35 -13.74
CA LEU A 11 -28.22 8.89 -13.87
C LEU A 11 -27.15 8.28 -14.80
N GLY A 12 -26.65 9.04 -15.78
CA GLY A 12 -25.57 8.61 -16.67
C GLY A 12 -24.19 8.60 -16.02
N MET A 13 -23.95 9.47 -15.02
CA MET A 13 -22.66 9.55 -14.32
C MET A 13 -22.46 8.42 -13.28
N THR A 14 -23.53 7.82 -12.77
CA THR A 14 -23.44 6.72 -11.80
C THR A 14 -23.04 5.38 -12.43
N LEU A 15 -23.03 5.28 -13.77
CA LEU A 15 -22.70 4.04 -14.51
C LEU A 15 -21.22 3.90 -14.86
N ILE A 16 -20.38 4.90 -14.53
CA ILE A 16 -18.93 4.88 -14.80
C ILE A 16 -18.13 5.03 -13.50
N ALA A 17 -18.56 4.34 -12.43
CA ALA A 17 -17.74 4.18 -11.25
C ALA A 17 -16.66 3.12 -11.55
N HIS A 18 -15.50 3.55 -12.03
CA HIS A 18 -14.32 2.70 -11.96
C HIS A 18 -13.93 2.56 -10.49
N SER A 19 -14.09 1.36 -9.93
CA SER A 19 -13.44 1.03 -8.66
C SER A 19 -11.94 1.13 -8.90
N GLN A 20 -11.33 2.17 -8.35
CA GLN A 20 -9.89 2.33 -8.42
C GLN A 20 -9.28 1.59 -7.22
N VAL A 21 -8.24 0.81 -7.45
CA VAL A 21 -7.40 0.26 -6.40
C VAL A 21 -6.72 1.46 -5.72
N ILE A 22 -6.92 1.63 -4.41
CA ILE A 22 -6.40 2.77 -3.62
C ILE A 22 -5.46 2.32 -2.52
N PHE A 23 -4.54 3.20 -2.15
CA PHE A 23 -3.83 3.16 -0.88
C PHE A 23 -4.26 4.40 -0.08
N ALA A 24 -4.83 4.17 1.09
CA ALA A 24 -5.40 5.22 1.93
C ALA A 24 -4.93 5.07 3.37
N VAL A 25 -4.37 6.13 3.93
CA VAL A 25 -4.04 6.21 5.35
C VAL A 25 -5.29 6.68 6.09
N GLN A 26 -5.74 5.89 7.07
CA GLN A 26 -6.94 6.18 7.87
C GLN A 26 -6.64 7.00 9.13
N SER A 27 -5.43 6.88 9.68
CA SER A 27 -5.05 7.57 10.92
C SER A 27 -3.52 7.75 11.05
N PRO A 28 -3.06 8.75 11.84
CA PRO A 28 -3.85 9.84 12.45
C PRO A 28 -4.38 10.83 11.39
N SER A 29 -5.33 11.68 11.78
CA SER A 29 -5.97 12.64 10.87
C SER A 29 -5.01 13.62 10.19
N SER A 30 -3.84 13.88 10.79
CA SER A 30 -2.80 14.74 10.24
C SER A 30 -2.16 14.21 8.95
N ILE A 31 -2.23 12.89 8.72
CA ILE A 31 -1.71 12.22 7.52
C ILE A 31 -2.77 11.32 6.87
N ALA A 32 -4.04 11.49 7.23
CA ALA A 32 -5.11 10.72 6.61
C ALA A 32 -5.35 11.20 5.18
N GLY A 33 -5.56 10.28 4.26
CA GLY A 33 -5.79 10.60 2.86
C GLY A 33 -5.40 9.48 1.89
N ASN A 34 -5.70 9.72 0.61
CA ASN A 34 -5.31 8.85 -0.47
C ASN A 34 -3.90 9.21 -0.94
N TYR A 35 -3.07 8.21 -1.14
CA TYR A 35 -1.70 8.36 -1.60
C TYR A 35 -1.51 7.62 -2.92
N GLU A 36 -0.68 8.19 -3.80
CA GLU A 36 -0.30 7.51 -5.03
C GLU A 36 0.49 6.25 -4.69
N PHE A 37 0.15 5.16 -5.36
CA PHE A 37 0.87 3.90 -5.21
C PHE A 37 0.78 3.05 -6.48
N THR A 38 1.65 2.06 -6.54
CA THR A 38 1.53 0.96 -7.48
C THR A 38 1.49 -0.33 -6.67
N TRP A 39 0.81 -1.32 -7.22
CA TRP A 39 0.70 -2.64 -6.61
C TRP A 39 1.14 -3.69 -7.62
N ALA A 40 1.64 -4.82 -7.12
CA ALA A 40 1.83 -6.00 -7.95
C ALA A 40 0.46 -6.69 -8.11
N PRO A 41 -0.14 -6.72 -9.32
CA PRO A 41 -1.37 -7.48 -9.53
C PRO A 41 -1.09 -8.98 -9.40
N PRO A 42 -2.12 -9.83 -9.20
CA PRO A 42 -1.96 -11.28 -9.10
C PRO A 42 -1.21 -11.89 -10.29
N SER A 43 -1.37 -11.33 -11.49
CA SER A 43 -0.66 -11.74 -12.71
C SER A 43 0.86 -11.52 -12.65
N GLY A 44 1.36 -10.75 -11.68
CA GLY A 44 2.78 -10.50 -11.45
C GLY A 44 3.52 -11.61 -10.69
N GLY A 45 2.83 -12.65 -10.21
CA GLY A 45 3.45 -13.81 -9.56
C GLY A 45 3.83 -13.62 -8.08
N TRP A 46 3.36 -12.54 -7.43
CA TRP A 46 3.68 -12.19 -6.04
C TRP A 46 2.66 -12.71 -5.01
N GLY A 47 1.66 -13.49 -5.43
CA GLY A 47 0.63 -14.03 -4.53
C GLY A 47 -0.26 -12.94 -3.88
N THR A 48 -0.33 -11.75 -4.47
CA THR A 48 -1.14 -10.63 -3.97
C THR A 48 -2.64 -10.89 -4.20
N PRO A 49 -3.54 -10.43 -3.31
CA PRO A 49 -4.98 -10.45 -3.55
C PRO A 49 -5.36 -9.66 -4.81
N ASP A 50 -6.53 -9.92 -5.40
CA ASP A 50 -7.06 -9.09 -6.48
C ASP A 50 -7.96 -7.96 -5.95
N PHE A 51 -7.38 -6.78 -5.71
CA PHE A 51 -8.10 -5.56 -5.32
C PHE A 51 -9.02 -4.98 -6.42
N ASN A 52 -9.05 -5.53 -7.65
CA ASN A 52 -10.12 -5.19 -8.60
C ASN A 52 -11.46 -5.85 -8.23
N ILE A 53 -11.45 -6.86 -7.36
CA ILE A 53 -12.65 -7.51 -6.84
C ILE A 53 -13.22 -6.65 -5.70
N PRO A 54 -14.47 -6.14 -5.82
CA PRO A 54 -15.07 -5.30 -4.79
C PRO A 54 -15.09 -5.98 -3.41
N GLY A 55 -14.71 -5.23 -2.39
CA GLY A 55 -14.65 -5.73 -1.00
C GLY A 55 -13.36 -6.46 -0.64
N THR A 56 -12.40 -6.57 -1.57
CA THR A 56 -11.05 -7.07 -1.26
C THR A 56 -10.19 -5.91 -0.76
N PHE A 57 -9.71 -6.00 0.47
CA PHE A 57 -8.82 -5.00 1.07
C PHE A 57 -7.89 -5.65 2.09
N VAL A 58 -6.78 -4.96 2.35
CA VAL A 58 -5.90 -5.23 3.49
C VAL A 58 -5.85 -3.93 4.29
N GLU A 59 -6.22 -4.01 5.56
CA GLU A 59 -6.24 -2.85 6.46
C GLU A 59 -5.69 -3.27 7.82
N ASP A 60 -4.59 -2.64 8.22
CA ASP A 60 -4.07 -2.66 9.58
C ASP A 60 -3.10 -1.47 9.74
N THR A 61 -2.40 -1.46 10.87
CA THR A 61 -1.42 -0.45 11.24
C THR A 61 -0.13 -0.65 10.45
N LEU A 62 0.40 0.45 9.91
CA LEU A 62 1.71 0.49 9.28
C LEU A 62 2.81 0.38 10.35
N MET A 63 3.82 -0.45 10.11
CA MET A 63 5.02 -0.53 10.95
C MET A 63 6.26 -0.59 10.07
N PHE A 64 7.26 0.25 10.35
CA PHE A 64 8.57 0.12 9.72
C PHE A 64 9.24 -1.18 10.14
N VAL A 65 9.87 -1.86 9.19
CA VAL A 65 10.72 -3.01 9.51
C VAL A 65 11.98 -2.57 10.25
N ASP A 66 12.56 -3.48 11.02
CA ASP A 66 13.85 -3.31 11.66
C ASP A 66 14.63 -4.62 11.51
N ASP A 67 15.72 -4.60 10.74
CA ASP A 67 16.63 -5.74 10.58
C ASP A 67 17.93 -5.61 11.42
N GLY A 68 17.97 -4.62 12.31
CA GLY A 68 19.11 -4.35 13.19
C GLY A 68 20.33 -3.70 12.52
N THR A 69 20.28 -3.45 11.20
CA THR A 69 21.42 -2.84 10.48
C THR A 69 21.67 -1.41 10.96
N THR A 70 22.87 -1.15 11.45
CA THR A 70 23.24 0.17 11.97
C THR A 70 23.53 1.16 10.84
N GLY A 71 23.18 2.43 11.06
CA GLY A 71 23.57 3.54 10.20
C GLY A 71 22.44 4.04 9.31
N THR A 72 22.81 4.91 8.36
CA THR A 72 21.90 5.63 7.49
C THR A 72 22.35 5.45 6.05
N ASN A 73 21.41 5.20 5.14
CA ASN A 73 21.71 5.07 3.72
C ASN A 73 21.94 6.45 3.06
N PRO A 74 22.43 6.50 1.80
CA PRO A 74 22.68 7.77 1.11
C PRO A 74 21.47 8.71 0.97
N GLN A 75 20.24 8.21 1.17
CA GLN A 75 18.99 8.97 1.13
C GLN A 75 18.54 9.48 2.50
N GLY A 76 19.34 9.26 3.56
CA GLY A 76 19.02 9.74 4.90
C GLY A 76 18.07 8.84 5.70
N ASN A 77 17.79 7.62 5.22
CA ASN A 77 16.90 6.67 5.91
C ASN A 77 17.72 5.68 6.75
N PRO A 78 17.19 5.19 7.89
CA PRO A 78 17.82 4.12 8.65
C PRO A 78 18.03 2.88 7.79
N MET A 79 19.24 2.33 7.79
CA MET A 79 19.52 1.08 7.06
C MET A 79 18.72 -0.10 7.62
N SER A 80 18.41 -0.07 8.93
CA SER A 80 17.58 -1.08 9.58
C SER A 80 16.19 -1.22 8.99
N ALA A 81 15.64 -0.13 8.44
CA ALA A 81 14.32 -0.12 7.81
C ALA A 81 14.34 -0.53 6.34
N GLU A 82 15.44 -1.11 5.85
CA GLU A 82 15.52 -1.70 4.52
C GLU A 82 15.16 -3.19 4.49
N GLY A 83 15.17 -3.91 5.61
CA GLY A 83 14.72 -5.31 5.67
C GLY A 83 15.55 -6.26 4.79
N CYS A 84 16.85 -6.04 4.69
CA CYS A 84 17.74 -6.89 3.89
C CYS A 84 18.25 -8.11 4.66
N ASN A 85 18.15 -8.08 5.98
CA ASN A 85 18.46 -9.18 6.90
C ASN A 85 17.19 -9.66 7.63
N PRO A 86 17.24 -10.80 8.35
CA PRO A 86 16.14 -11.23 9.21
C PRO A 86 15.71 -10.12 10.18
N LEU A 87 14.40 -9.92 10.29
CA LEU A 87 13.84 -8.83 11.10
C LEU A 87 13.94 -9.15 12.59
N VAL A 88 14.15 -8.10 13.39
CA VAL A 88 14.26 -8.18 14.84
C VAL A 88 13.01 -7.65 15.57
N ASN A 89 12.09 -7.00 14.85
CA ASN A 89 10.81 -6.53 15.37
C ASN A 89 9.64 -7.45 14.93
N ASP A 90 8.60 -7.52 15.78
CA ASP A 90 7.39 -8.32 15.51
C ASP A 90 6.40 -7.53 14.65
N LEU A 91 6.10 -8.08 13.46
CA LEU A 91 5.15 -7.52 12.49
C LEU A 91 3.81 -8.26 12.46
N THR A 92 3.55 -9.15 13.41
CA THR A 92 2.31 -9.94 13.44
C THR A 92 1.08 -9.03 13.42
N GLY A 93 0.26 -9.16 12.37
CA GLY A 93 -0.92 -8.31 12.17
C GLY A 93 -0.55 -6.83 11.90
N LYS A 94 0.56 -6.57 11.20
CA LYS A 94 0.96 -5.23 10.75
C LYS A 94 1.23 -5.24 9.26
N ILE A 95 1.13 -4.05 8.66
CA ILE A 95 1.54 -3.82 7.28
C ILE A 95 2.98 -3.28 7.31
N ALA A 96 3.92 -4.05 6.79
CA ALA A 96 5.33 -3.70 6.77
C ALA A 96 5.61 -2.50 5.84
N VAL A 97 6.35 -1.51 6.34
CA VAL A 97 6.86 -0.37 5.57
C VAL A 97 8.37 -0.50 5.45
N ILE A 98 8.88 -0.50 4.21
CA ILE A 98 10.27 -0.82 3.92
C ILE A 98 10.87 0.25 3.01
N TYR A 99 12.04 0.77 3.36
CA TYR A 99 12.79 1.65 2.46
C TYR A 99 13.45 0.87 1.33
N ARG A 100 13.37 1.43 0.12
CA ARG A 100 14.06 0.92 -1.05
C ARG A 100 15.53 1.37 -1.04
N ASN A 101 16.47 0.41 -1.06
CA ASN A 101 17.87 0.63 -1.42
C ASN A 101 18.61 -0.71 -1.63
N THR A 102 19.33 -1.21 -0.62
CA THR A 102 20.47 -2.14 -0.73
C THR A 102 20.14 -3.50 -1.34
N CYS A 103 18.96 -4.04 -1.07
CA CYS A 103 18.50 -5.34 -1.55
C CYS A 103 17.24 -5.22 -2.42
N GLU A 104 16.93 -6.30 -3.13
CA GLU A 104 15.78 -6.37 -4.04
C GLU A 104 14.45 -6.63 -3.30
N PHE A 105 13.32 -6.45 -3.98
CA PHE A 105 11.98 -6.45 -3.37
C PHE A 105 11.54 -7.81 -2.82
N GLY A 106 11.95 -8.92 -3.43
CA GLY A 106 11.69 -10.29 -3.00
C GLY A 106 12.30 -10.61 -1.65
N THR A 107 13.54 -10.22 -1.43
CA THR A 107 14.27 -10.38 -0.16
C THR A 107 13.55 -9.61 0.94
N LYS A 108 13.12 -8.38 0.65
CA LYS A 108 12.34 -7.55 1.55
C LYS A 108 11.00 -8.19 1.90
N ALA A 109 10.27 -8.69 0.91
CA ALA A 109 9.00 -9.38 1.12
C ALA A 109 9.17 -10.68 1.92
N MET A 110 10.21 -11.47 1.63
CA MET A 110 10.50 -12.73 2.30
C MET A 110 10.88 -12.54 3.78
N ASN A 111 11.56 -11.45 4.12
CA ASN A 111 11.90 -11.15 5.51
C ASN A 111 10.69 -10.64 6.30
N ALA A 112 9.66 -10.11 5.64
CA ALA A 112 8.50 -9.47 6.26
C ALA A 112 7.21 -10.33 6.26
N GLN A 113 7.19 -11.46 5.52
CA GLN A 113 6.01 -12.34 5.38
C GLN A 113 5.69 -13.18 6.61
#